data_AF-A0A965YKW0-F1
#
_entry.id   AF-A0A965YKW0-F1
#
_cell.length_a   1.000
_cell.length_b   1.000
_cell.length_c   1.000
_cell.angle_alpha   90.00
_cell.angle_beta   90.00
_cell.angle_gamma   90.00
#
_symmetry.space_group_name_H-M   'P 1'
#
loop_
_entity.id
_entity.type
_entity.pdbx_description
1 polymer ?
#
loop_
_entity_poly.entity_id
_entity_poly.type
_entity_poly.pdbx_seq_one_letter_code
_entity_poly.pdbx_strand_id
1 'polypeptide(L)'
;MYYIDRFLNQAIWLLLEKNSKDELTYISRIETARTAWYFWLAGVAGVYEFGLKDCNEEDGIEKSTFMLKYYPDPDEETFEDFSCSEQIIRMSPYFDNSVINIDQEEHESCPCCAGGHHVHEHGKECKMNLLMHRSKGIPKLLKRSLLQPSLFLIGEVEFVMKQDMLLNSTLVSQTEFIQFSEEGLYAGQGDQVYELIGKGEVDRKVKGLNLCRTFYDFLVDTLFGAISIKPIGEQTRSTTGLVSYQRKDGSYWSQCSDSVEKVELYNCYMMGGSK
;
A
#
# COMPACT_ATOMS: atom_id res chain seq x y z
N MET A 1 10.74 20.72 0.40
CA MET A 1 10.77 19.24 0.39
C MET A 1 10.47 18.81 1.82
N TYR A 2 9.49 17.92 2.02
CA TYR A 2 9.04 17.52 3.36
C TYR A 2 10.12 16.69 4.06
N TYR A 3 10.17 16.72 5.39
CA TYR A 3 11.09 15.91 6.17
C TYR A 3 10.88 14.42 5.93
N ILE A 4 9.62 13.98 5.87
CA ILE A 4 9.28 12.58 5.60
C ILE A 4 9.74 12.12 4.22
N ASP A 5 9.71 13.01 3.22
CA ASP A 5 10.12 12.69 1.86
C ASP A 5 11.63 12.39 1.81
N ARG A 6 12.44 13.22 2.48
CA ARG A 6 13.88 12.94 2.63
C ARG A 6 14.13 11.64 3.37
N PHE A 7 13.44 11.46 4.49
CA PHE A 7 13.58 10.30 5.37
C PHE A 7 13.31 8.99 4.64
N LEU A 8 12.17 8.89 3.95
CA LEU A 8 11.79 7.69 3.21
C LEU A 8 12.74 7.43 2.03
N ASN A 9 13.10 8.47 1.26
CA ASN A 9 14.05 8.30 0.15
C ASN A 9 15.42 7.81 0.65
N GLN A 10 15.91 8.32 1.79
CA GLN A 10 17.16 7.87 2.39
C GLN A 10 17.06 6.42 2.87
N ALA A 11 15.96 6.05 3.53
CA ALA A 11 15.72 4.69 4.00
C ALA A 11 15.65 3.70 2.83
N ILE A 12 14.93 4.05 1.76
CA ILE A 12 14.83 3.25 0.53
C ILE A 12 16.21 3.09 -0.09
N TRP A 13 16.96 4.17 -0.26
CA TRP A 13 18.28 4.12 -0.87
C TRP A 13 19.23 3.19 -0.11
N LEU A 14 19.29 3.30 1.23
CA LEU A 14 20.13 2.42 2.06
C LEU A 14 19.65 0.97 2.10
N LEU A 15 18.33 0.73 2.04
CA LEU A 15 17.79 -0.63 1.91
C LEU A 15 18.26 -1.28 0.60
N LEU A 16 18.26 -0.50 -0.49
CA LEU A 16 18.71 -0.96 -1.81
C LEU A 16 20.24 -1.10 -1.91
N GLU A 17 21.04 -0.44 -1.07
CA GLU A 17 22.48 -0.71 -0.99
C GLU A 17 22.79 -1.99 -0.22
N LYS A 18 21.94 -2.35 0.75
CA LYS A 18 22.13 -3.52 1.64
C LYS A 18 21.75 -4.85 1.00
N ASN A 19 21.22 -4.87 -0.23
CA ASN A 19 20.82 -6.09 -0.95
C ASN A 19 19.79 -6.95 -0.19
N SER A 20 18.80 -6.33 0.47
CA SER A 20 17.77 -7.02 1.26
C SER A 20 16.71 -7.75 0.42
N LYS A 21 17.15 -8.68 -0.45
CA LYS A 21 16.28 -9.47 -1.33
C LYS A 21 15.34 -10.42 -0.58
N ASP A 22 15.65 -10.71 0.68
CA ASP A 22 14.90 -11.67 1.48
C ASP A 22 13.50 -11.15 1.84
N GLU A 23 13.30 -9.82 1.85
CA GLU A 23 12.04 -9.19 2.25
C GLU A 23 11.45 -8.26 1.18
N LEU A 24 12.27 -7.71 0.28
CA LEU A 24 11.83 -6.86 -0.83
C LEU A 24 12.27 -7.46 -2.17
N THR A 25 11.29 -7.81 -2.99
CA THR A 25 11.54 -8.29 -4.36
C THR A 25 11.79 -7.13 -5.30
N TYR A 26 10.97 -6.08 -5.23
CA TYR A 26 11.05 -4.92 -6.11
C TYR A 26 10.44 -3.66 -5.50
N ILE A 27 10.91 -2.49 -5.93
CA ILE A 27 10.33 -1.19 -5.60
C ILE A 27 10.39 -0.29 -6.83
N SER A 28 9.34 0.48 -7.07
CA SER A 28 9.28 1.45 -8.16
C SER A 28 8.62 2.74 -7.70
N ARG A 29 9.13 3.89 -8.13
CA ARG A 29 8.57 5.20 -7.80
C ARG A 29 7.36 5.47 -8.70
N ILE A 30 6.30 6.05 -8.15
CA ILE A 30 5.14 6.47 -8.95
C ILE A 30 5.43 7.86 -9.53
N GLU A 31 5.82 7.94 -10.79
CA GLU A 31 6.27 9.19 -11.45
C GLU A 31 5.24 10.33 -11.41
N THR A 32 3.95 10.01 -11.47
CA THR A 32 2.86 11.00 -11.43
C THR A 32 2.56 11.54 -10.03
N ALA A 33 3.25 11.06 -9.00
CA ALA A 33 3.01 11.42 -7.61
C ALA A 33 4.29 11.92 -6.93
N ARG A 34 4.13 12.91 -6.04
CA ARG A 34 5.28 13.58 -5.40
C ARG A 34 6.12 12.62 -4.56
N THR A 35 5.46 11.91 -3.65
CA THR A 35 6.07 11.01 -2.65
C THR A 35 5.24 9.74 -2.60
N ALA A 36 5.48 8.82 -3.54
CA ALA A 36 4.77 7.56 -3.60
C ALA A 36 5.57 6.47 -4.32
N TRP A 37 5.37 5.23 -3.88
CA TRP A 37 6.06 4.04 -4.41
C TRP A 37 5.13 2.84 -4.45
N TYR A 38 5.47 1.91 -5.35
CA TYR A 38 5.00 0.55 -5.33
C TYR A 38 6.03 -0.36 -4.66
N PHE A 39 5.57 -1.28 -3.82
CA PHE A 39 6.40 -2.27 -3.13
C PHE A 39 5.92 -3.68 -3.44
N TRP A 40 6.84 -4.49 -3.97
CA TRP A 40 6.67 -5.93 -4.17
C TRP A 40 7.44 -6.65 -3.07
N LEU A 41 6.75 -6.97 -1.96
CA LEU A 41 7.35 -7.68 -0.83
C LEU A 41 7.59 -9.15 -1.18
N ALA A 42 8.65 -9.75 -0.62
CA ALA A 42 8.93 -11.17 -0.80
C ALA A 42 7.82 -12.03 -0.18
N GLY A 43 7.41 -13.10 -0.86
CA GLY A 43 6.37 -14.02 -0.37
C GLY A 43 4.93 -13.49 -0.42
N VAL A 44 4.72 -12.23 -0.80
CA VAL A 44 3.39 -11.64 -1.09
C VAL A 44 3.20 -11.65 -2.60
N ALA A 45 2.05 -12.10 -3.12
CA ALA A 45 1.84 -12.14 -4.57
C ALA A 45 1.46 -10.76 -5.11
N GLY A 46 0.50 -10.09 -4.45
CA GLY A 46 0.09 -8.73 -4.80
C GLY A 46 1.12 -7.64 -4.52
N VAL A 47 0.68 -6.39 -4.63
CA VAL A 47 1.54 -5.20 -4.65
C VAL A 47 0.98 -4.11 -3.75
N TYR A 48 1.84 -3.50 -2.95
CA TYR A 48 1.46 -2.34 -2.14
C TYR A 48 1.74 -1.05 -2.89
N GLU A 49 0.81 -0.09 -2.79
CA GLU A 49 1.07 1.31 -3.11
C GLU A 49 1.07 2.11 -1.81
N PHE A 50 2.14 2.88 -1.60
CA PHE A 50 2.32 3.73 -0.46
C PHE A 50 2.57 5.15 -0.94
N GLY A 51 1.63 6.06 -0.68
CA GLY A 51 1.65 7.39 -1.26
C GLY A 51 1.18 8.48 -0.31
N LEU A 52 1.89 9.61 -0.31
CA LEU A 52 1.57 10.77 0.50
C LEU A 52 0.20 11.34 0.11
N LYS A 53 -0.69 11.44 1.09
CA LYS A 53 -2.04 12.01 0.97
C LYS A 53 -2.07 13.47 1.36
N ASP A 54 -1.51 13.78 2.53
CA ASP A 54 -1.49 15.12 3.09
C ASP A 54 -0.25 15.34 3.95
N CYS A 55 0.17 16.59 4.09
CA CYS A 55 1.31 16.98 4.90
C CYS A 55 1.14 18.40 5.43
N ASN A 56 1.14 18.53 6.76
CA ASN A 56 1.00 19.80 7.46
C ASN A 56 2.24 20.04 8.35
N GLU A 57 2.72 21.28 8.41
CA GLU A 57 3.84 21.67 9.28
C GLU A 57 3.40 22.81 10.19
N GLU A 58 3.50 22.59 11.51
CA GLU A 58 3.19 23.57 12.55
C GLU A 58 4.29 23.55 13.61
N ASP A 59 4.81 24.72 13.99
CA ASP A 59 5.86 24.87 15.02
C ASP A 59 7.11 23.98 14.79
N GLY A 60 7.47 23.75 13.53
CA GLY A 60 8.60 22.91 13.12
C GLY A 60 8.37 21.41 13.31
N ILE A 61 7.12 21.00 13.54
CA ILE A 61 6.66 19.62 13.56
C ILE A 61 5.88 19.37 12.28
N GLU A 62 6.34 18.42 11.48
CA GLU A 62 5.67 17.96 10.29
C GLU A 62 4.82 16.73 10.63
N LYS A 63 3.55 16.75 10.23
CA LYS A 63 2.62 15.62 10.29
C LYS A 63 2.24 15.22 8.88
N SER A 64 2.54 14.00 8.50
CA SER A 64 2.30 13.49 7.15
C SER A 64 1.43 12.25 7.19
N THR A 65 0.40 12.20 6.36
CA THR A 65 -0.48 11.04 6.22
C THR A 65 -0.25 10.40 4.87
N PHE A 66 -0.03 9.09 4.86
CA PHE A 66 0.13 8.28 3.66
C PHE A 66 -1.06 7.34 3.52
N MET A 67 -1.58 7.20 2.30
CA MET A 67 -2.47 6.10 1.96
C MET A 67 -1.67 4.83 1.75
N LEU A 68 -2.20 3.73 2.27
CA LEU A 68 -1.72 2.39 2.00
C LEU A 68 -2.78 1.63 1.21
N LYS A 69 -2.42 1.25 -0.02
CA LYS A 69 -3.26 0.45 -0.91
C LYS A 69 -2.63 -0.91 -1.15
N TYR A 70 -3.48 -1.89 -1.43
CA TYR A 70 -3.05 -3.22 -1.84
C TYR A 70 -3.75 -3.65 -3.11
N TYR A 71 -2.97 -3.93 -4.15
CA TYR A 71 -3.42 -4.51 -5.40
C TYR A 71 -3.22 -6.03 -5.33
N PRO A 72 -4.26 -6.80 -4.97
CA PRO A 72 -4.15 -8.26 -4.90
C PRO A 72 -3.79 -8.85 -6.26
N ASP A 73 -3.05 -9.95 -6.24
CA ASP A 73 -2.98 -10.82 -7.41
C ASP A 73 -4.34 -11.54 -7.59
N PRO A 74 -4.86 -11.70 -8.82
CA PRO A 74 -6.16 -12.36 -9.03
C PRO A 74 -6.23 -13.80 -8.53
N ASP A 75 -5.08 -14.48 -8.37
CA ASP A 75 -5.02 -15.85 -7.85
C ASP A 75 -4.90 -15.90 -6.30
N GLU A 76 -4.84 -14.76 -5.62
CA GLU A 76 -4.87 -14.71 -4.15
C GLU A 76 -6.28 -14.88 -3.61
N GLU A 77 -6.45 -15.65 -2.52
CA GLU A 77 -7.74 -15.76 -1.82
C GLU A 77 -8.30 -14.40 -1.39
N THR A 78 -7.43 -13.44 -1.06
CA THR A 78 -7.85 -12.09 -0.64
C THR A 78 -8.44 -11.28 -1.80
N PHE A 79 -8.26 -11.68 -3.06
CA PHE A 79 -8.85 -10.98 -4.20
C PHE A 79 -10.38 -10.94 -4.13
N GLU A 80 -11.00 -12.05 -3.71
CA GLU A 80 -12.46 -12.17 -3.59
C GLU A 80 -13.04 -11.30 -2.45
N ASP A 81 -12.21 -10.88 -1.49
CA ASP A 81 -12.62 -9.99 -0.40
C ASP A 81 -12.76 -8.52 -0.84
N PHE A 82 -12.19 -8.12 -1.98
CA PHE A 82 -12.34 -6.77 -2.53
C PHE A 82 -13.69 -6.59 -3.23
N SER A 83 -14.15 -5.34 -3.36
CA SER A 83 -15.43 -5.07 -4.01
C SER A 83 -15.48 -5.60 -5.44
N CYS A 84 -16.68 -5.94 -5.92
CA CYS A 84 -16.87 -6.38 -7.29
C CYS A 84 -16.30 -5.35 -8.30
N SER A 85 -16.44 -4.05 -8.00
CA SER A 85 -15.85 -2.97 -8.80
C SER A 85 -14.32 -3.01 -8.82
N GLU A 86 -13.68 -3.27 -7.68
CA GLU A 86 -12.23 -3.42 -7.59
C GLU A 86 -11.74 -4.66 -8.35
N GLN A 87 -12.44 -5.79 -8.22
CA GLN A 87 -12.12 -7.02 -8.95
C GLN A 87 -12.18 -6.80 -10.48
N ILE A 88 -13.25 -6.19 -10.98
CA ILE A 88 -13.41 -5.87 -12.41
C ILE A 88 -12.29 -4.94 -12.89
N ILE A 89 -12.02 -3.87 -12.14
CA ILE A 89 -10.98 -2.90 -12.49
C ILE A 89 -9.59 -3.55 -12.49
N ARG A 90 -9.28 -4.40 -11.51
CA ARG A 90 -8.00 -5.12 -11.38
C ARG A 90 -7.73 -6.04 -12.58
N MET A 91 -8.78 -6.65 -13.13
CA MET A 91 -8.74 -7.54 -14.30
C MET A 91 -8.83 -6.79 -15.63
N SER A 92 -9.12 -5.49 -15.61
CA SER A 92 -9.31 -4.69 -16.80
C SER A 92 -7.98 -4.25 -17.44
N PRO A 93 -8.00 -3.73 -18.68
CA PRO A 93 -6.83 -3.13 -19.32
C PRO A 93 -6.26 -1.89 -18.63
N TYR A 94 -6.87 -1.40 -17.55
CA TYR A 94 -6.36 -0.30 -16.72
C TYR A 94 -5.13 -0.71 -15.91
N PHE A 95 -4.94 -2.01 -15.66
CA PHE A 95 -3.77 -2.55 -14.98
C PHE A 95 -2.72 -3.04 -15.97
N ASP A 96 -1.46 -2.87 -15.58
CA ASP A 96 -0.30 -3.46 -16.24
C ASP A 96 0.06 -4.76 -15.51
N ASN A 97 -0.18 -5.88 -16.18
CA ASN A 97 0.16 -7.20 -15.68
C ASN A 97 1.39 -7.80 -16.38
N SER A 98 2.15 -6.98 -17.14
CA SER A 98 3.40 -7.45 -17.74
C SER A 98 4.40 -7.87 -16.66
N VAL A 99 5.33 -8.74 -17.04
CA VAL A 99 6.39 -9.19 -16.14
C VAL A 99 7.37 -8.04 -15.89
N ILE A 100 7.83 -7.91 -14.64
CA ILE A 100 8.85 -6.91 -14.28
C ILE A 100 10.16 -7.25 -15.00
N ASN A 101 10.60 -6.38 -15.92
CA ASN A 101 11.84 -6.54 -16.68
C ASN A 101 12.88 -5.50 -16.24
N ILE A 102 13.66 -5.83 -15.21
CA ILE A 102 14.64 -4.91 -14.58
C ILE A 102 15.60 -4.28 -15.61
N ASP A 103 15.99 -5.01 -16.66
CA ASP A 103 16.94 -4.54 -17.67
C ASP A 103 16.34 -3.49 -18.64
N GLN A 104 15.02 -3.24 -18.63
CA GLN A 104 14.30 -2.32 -19.53
C GLN A 104 13.67 -1.11 -18.82
N GLU A 105 13.76 -1.05 -17.49
CA GLU A 105 13.08 -0.03 -16.71
C GLU A 105 14.08 1.06 -16.29
N GLU A 106 14.16 2.13 -17.09
CA GLU A 106 15.20 3.18 -17.04
C GLU A 106 15.25 4.01 -15.73
N HIS A 107 14.30 3.81 -14.81
CA HIS A 107 14.16 4.59 -13.57
C HIS A 107 14.06 3.74 -12.30
N GLU A 108 14.42 2.45 -12.38
CA GLU A 108 14.08 1.47 -11.37
C GLU A 108 15.33 0.78 -10.80
N SER A 109 15.39 0.65 -9.48
CA SER A 109 16.56 0.11 -8.79
C SER A 109 16.23 -1.27 -8.24
N CYS A 110 16.86 -2.32 -8.79
CA CYS A 110 16.98 -3.58 -8.07
C CYS A 110 17.69 -3.30 -6.74
N PRO A 111 17.22 -3.86 -5.61
CA PRO A 111 17.96 -3.84 -4.35
C PRO A 111 19.38 -4.40 -4.46
N CYS A 112 19.77 -5.00 -5.58
CA CYS A 112 21.09 -5.53 -5.84
C CYS A 112 22.09 -4.56 -6.48
N CYS A 113 21.62 -3.44 -7.04
CA CYS A 113 22.37 -2.64 -8.02
C CYS A 113 22.43 -1.15 -7.71
N ALA A 114 21.98 -0.70 -6.54
CA ALA A 114 21.76 0.73 -6.24
C ALA A 114 23.04 1.60 -6.12
N GLY A 115 24.21 1.11 -6.51
CA GLY A 115 25.50 1.77 -6.31
C GLY A 115 26.46 1.88 -7.50
N GLY A 116 26.15 1.40 -8.71
CA GLY A 116 27.14 1.53 -9.80
C GLY A 116 26.67 1.17 -11.20
N HIS A 117 27.06 2.00 -12.17
CA HIS A 117 27.05 1.67 -13.60
C HIS A 117 28.04 0.53 -13.90
N HIS A 118 27.62 -0.71 -13.69
CA HIS A 118 28.34 -1.87 -14.19
C HIS A 118 27.53 -2.55 -15.28
N VAL A 119 28.10 -2.57 -16.48
CA VAL A 119 27.76 -3.53 -17.53
C VAL A 119 28.11 -4.91 -16.98
N HIS A 120 27.12 -5.82 -16.99
CA HIS A 120 27.12 -7.10 -16.29
C HIS A 120 28.30 -8.03 -16.63
N GLU A 121 29.15 -8.32 -15.64
CA GLU A 121 30.10 -9.45 -15.65
C GLU A 121 30.10 -10.28 -14.35
N HIS A 122 28.99 -10.29 -13.60
CA HIS A 122 28.75 -11.27 -12.53
C HIS A 122 27.59 -12.18 -12.90
N GLY A 123 27.85 -13.48 -12.76
CA GLY A 123 27.18 -14.58 -13.45
C GLY A 123 25.66 -14.66 -13.32
N LYS A 124 25.10 -15.32 -14.34
CA LYS A 124 23.70 -15.67 -14.62
C LYS A 124 22.90 -16.33 -13.47
N GLU A 125 23.48 -16.53 -12.29
CA GLU A 125 22.86 -17.25 -11.18
C GLU A 125 22.10 -16.36 -10.20
N CYS A 126 22.36 -15.05 -10.15
CA CYS A 126 21.58 -14.13 -9.32
C CYS A 126 20.21 -13.76 -9.96
N LYS A 127 19.96 -14.16 -11.21
CA LYS A 127 18.98 -13.54 -12.12
C LYS A 127 17.77 -14.41 -12.55
N MET A 128 17.69 -15.73 -12.32
CA MET A 128 16.71 -16.53 -13.11
C MET A 128 15.39 -16.96 -12.46
N ASN A 129 15.25 -17.19 -11.15
CA ASN A 129 14.04 -17.91 -10.68
C ASN A 129 12.99 -17.10 -9.91
N LEU A 130 13.34 -16.00 -9.22
CA LEU A 130 12.37 -15.27 -8.36
C LEU A 130 11.67 -14.09 -9.04
N LEU A 131 12.31 -13.45 -10.02
CA LEU A 131 11.79 -12.25 -10.70
C LEU A 131 11.24 -12.52 -12.10
N MET A 132 11.66 -13.61 -12.77
CA MET A 132 11.28 -13.90 -14.17
C MET A 132 9.78 -14.14 -14.41
N HIS A 133 8.96 -14.21 -13.36
CA HIS A 133 7.53 -14.47 -13.46
C HIS A 133 6.65 -13.52 -12.64
N ARG A 134 7.22 -12.51 -11.98
CA ARG A 134 6.40 -11.61 -11.16
C ARG A 134 5.73 -10.56 -12.04
N SER A 135 4.40 -10.55 -12.04
CA SER A 135 3.60 -9.53 -12.69
C SER A 135 3.75 -8.19 -11.99
N LYS A 136 3.74 -7.10 -12.76
CA LYS A 136 3.68 -5.74 -12.22
C LYS A 136 2.45 -5.53 -11.36
N GLY A 137 1.26 -5.95 -11.80
CA GLY A 137 0.02 -5.88 -11.01
C GLY A 137 -0.40 -4.47 -10.57
N ILE A 138 0.04 -3.42 -11.26
CA ILE A 138 -0.20 -2.01 -10.90
C ILE A 138 -1.04 -1.28 -11.95
N PRO A 139 -1.72 -0.17 -11.60
CA PRO A 139 -2.37 0.67 -12.59
C PRO A 139 -1.39 1.22 -13.64
N LYS A 140 -1.79 1.22 -14.92
CA LYS A 140 -1.04 1.89 -15.99
C LYS A 140 -0.97 3.39 -15.74
N LEU A 141 0.22 3.98 -15.92
CA LEU A 141 0.51 5.38 -15.63
C LEU A 141 -0.56 6.35 -16.18
N LEU A 142 -0.87 6.27 -17.47
CA LEU A 142 -1.83 7.14 -18.14
C LEU A 142 -3.30 6.89 -17.76
N LYS A 143 -3.58 5.80 -17.03
CA LYS A 143 -4.94 5.41 -16.61
C LYS A 143 -5.21 5.68 -15.13
N ARG A 144 -4.17 5.99 -14.35
CA ARG A 144 -4.28 6.27 -12.90
C ARG A 144 -5.25 7.39 -12.57
N SER A 145 -5.26 8.47 -13.35
CA SER A 145 -6.15 9.62 -13.14
C SER A 145 -7.64 9.31 -13.34
N LEU A 146 -7.96 8.16 -13.95
CA LEU A 146 -9.33 7.69 -14.17
C LEU A 146 -9.84 6.81 -13.03
N LEU A 147 -8.95 6.39 -12.12
CA LEU A 147 -9.30 5.53 -10.99
C LEU A 147 -9.68 6.39 -9.78
N GLN A 148 -10.74 5.98 -9.08
CA GLN A 148 -11.14 6.64 -7.83
C GLN A 148 -10.03 6.46 -6.78
N PRO A 149 -9.62 7.54 -6.06
CA PRO A 149 -8.54 7.47 -5.09
C PRO A 149 -8.75 6.45 -3.96
N SER A 150 -9.99 6.13 -3.61
CA SER A 150 -10.34 5.16 -2.56
C SER A 150 -10.23 3.69 -2.99
N LEU A 151 -10.13 3.40 -4.30
CA LEU A 151 -9.96 2.03 -4.76
C LEU A 151 -8.68 1.43 -4.19
N PHE A 152 -8.82 0.20 -3.71
CA PHE A 152 -7.78 -0.63 -3.11
C PHE A 152 -7.19 -0.09 -1.81
N LEU A 153 -7.79 0.95 -1.21
CA LEU A 153 -7.34 1.49 0.08
C LEU A 153 -7.59 0.48 1.20
N ILE A 154 -6.56 0.20 1.98
CA ILE A 154 -6.62 -0.74 3.12
C ILE A 154 -6.21 -0.09 4.45
N GLY A 155 -5.70 1.13 4.43
CA GLY A 155 -5.36 1.87 5.64
C GLY A 155 -4.55 3.11 5.34
N GLU A 156 -4.08 3.74 6.42
CA GLU A 156 -3.24 4.93 6.36
C GLU A 156 -2.05 4.75 7.32
N VAL A 157 -0.93 5.38 6.99
CA VAL A 157 0.21 5.50 7.90
C VAL A 157 0.49 6.98 8.13
N GLU A 158 0.49 7.38 9.38
CA GLU A 158 0.82 8.73 9.80
C GLU A 158 2.26 8.77 10.31
N PHE A 159 2.97 9.86 10.00
CA PHE A 159 4.29 10.14 10.54
C PHE A 159 4.29 11.51 11.20
N VAL A 160 4.98 11.60 12.32
CA VAL A 160 5.30 12.88 12.95
C VAL A 160 6.81 13.04 12.98
N MET A 161 7.28 14.06 12.28
CA MET A 161 8.69 14.39 12.11
C MET A 161 9.00 15.74 12.77
N LYS A 162 10.23 15.89 13.27
CA LYS A 162 10.79 17.19 13.65
C LYS A 162 12.16 17.32 13.01
N GLN A 163 12.26 18.15 11.98
CA GLN A 163 13.43 18.13 11.07
C GLN A 163 13.66 16.68 10.59
N ASP A 164 14.89 16.19 10.58
CA ASP A 164 15.21 14.83 10.10
C ASP A 164 14.99 13.72 11.15
N MET A 165 14.28 14.02 12.26
CA MET A 165 13.97 13.04 13.31
C MET A 165 12.54 12.54 13.19
N LEU A 166 12.38 11.23 13.04
CA LEU A 166 11.10 10.54 13.21
C LEU A 166 10.76 10.46 14.70
N LEU A 167 9.65 11.09 15.11
CA LEU A 167 9.18 11.05 16.49
C LEU A 167 8.24 9.87 16.71
N ASN A 168 7.28 9.71 15.81
CA ASN A 168 6.34 8.59 15.83
C ASN A 168 5.84 8.24 14.42
N SER A 169 5.35 7.01 14.32
CA SER A 169 4.59 6.54 13.17
C SER A 169 3.36 5.79 13.68
N THR A 170 2.22 5.96 13.02
CA THR A 170 0.96 5.31 13.40
C THR A 170 0.37 4.61 12.20
N LEU A 171 0.17 3.29 12.26
CA LEU A 171 -0.71 2.60 11.32
C LEU A 171 -2.16 2.77 11.77
N VAL A 172 -3.04 3.21 10.86
CA VAL A 172 -4.47 3.33 11.08
C VAL A 172 -5.21 2.44 10.07
N SER A 173 -5.96 1.46 10.56
CA SER A 173 -6.75 0.56 9.73
C SER A 173 -7.99 0.05 10.48
N GLN A 174 -8.72 -0.89 9.90
CA GLN A 174 -9.78 -1.62 10.57
C GLN A 174 -9.51 -3.13 10.51
N THR A 175 -10.04 -3.89 11.47
CA THR A 175 -9.97 -5.37 11.41
C THR A 175 -10.52 -5.90 10.09
N GLU A 176 -11.65 -5.35 9.65
CA GLU A 176 -12.24 -5.59 8.32
C GLU A 176 -12.78 -4.28 7.72
N PHE A 177 -12.68 -4.13 6.40
CA PHE A 177 -13.42 -3.11 5.64
C PHE A 177 -14.63 -3.76 5.00
N ILE A 178 -15.78 -3.59 5.65
CA ILE A 178 -17.05 -4.16 5.19
C ILE A 178 -17.85 -3.11 4.44
N GLN A 179 -18.24 -3.44 3.21
CA GLN A 179 -19.14 -2.63 2.38
C GLN A 179 -20.36 -3.46 1.98
N PHE A 180 -21.55 -2.90 2.16
CA PHE A 180 -22.80 -3.48 1.70
C PHE A 180 -23.30 -2.75 0.45
N SER A 181 -23.97 -3.48 -0.46
CA SER A 181 -24.71 -2.87 -1.57
C SER A 181 -26.15 -2.60 -1.16
N GLU A 182 -26.60 -1.33 -1.12
CA GLU A 182 -27.98 -1.02 -0.69
C GLU A 182 -29.05 -1.44 -1.69
N GLU A 183 -28.73 -1.45 -2.98
CA GLU A 183 -29.69 -1.70 -4.06
C GLU A 183 -29.30 -2.87 -4.97
N GLY A 184 -28.20 -3.56 -4.64
CA GLY A 184 -27.59 -4.59 -5.47
C GLY A 184 -26.70 -4.00 -6.57
N LEU A 185 -25.81 -4.84 -7.10
CA LEU A 185 -24.95 -4.54 -8.24
C LEU A 185 -25.31 -5.47 -9.40
N TYR A 186 -25.41 -4.88 -10.59
CA TYR A 186 -25.82 -5.61 -11.79
C TYR A 186 -24.90 -5.28 -12.96
N ALA A 187 -24.55 -6.30 -13.77
CA ALA A 187 -23.83 -6.13 -15.02
C ALA A 187 -24.74 -6.42 -16.21
N GLY A 188 -24.64 -5.57 -17.24
CA GLY A 188 -25.27 -5.80 -18.53
C GLY A 188 -24.32 -6.47 -19.51
N GLN A 189 -24.77 -7.51 -20.20
CA GLN A 189 -24.08 -8.09 -21.36
C GLN A 189 -25.09 -8.26 -22.51
N GLY A 190 -25.07 -7.32 -23.46
CA GLY A 190 -26.09 -7.24 -24.50
C GLY A 190 -27.46 -6.90 -23.90
N ASP A 191 -28.47 -7.73 -24.18
CA ASP A 191 -29.83 -7.57 -23.66
C ASP A 191 -30.05 -8.25 -22.30
N GLN A 192 -29.02 -8.90 -21.74
CA GLN A 192 -29.11 -9.61 -20.47
C GLN A 192 -28.52 -8.79 -19.32
N VAL A 193 -29.18 -8.84 -18.17
CA VAL A 193 -28.73 -8.22 -16.92
C VAL A 193 -28.50 -9.33 -15.91
N TYR A 194 -27.30 -9.35 -15.34
CA TYR A 194 -26.85 -10.32 -14.34
C TYR A 194 -26.70 -9.61 -12.99
N GLU A 195 -27.28 -10.19 -11.94
CA GLU A 195 -27.03 -9.76 -10.57
C GLU A 195 -25.65 -10.27 -10.14
N LEU A 196 -24.79 -9.34 -9.72
CA LEU A 196 -23.45 -9.63 -9.22
C LEU A 196 -23.45 -9.69 -7.69
N ILE A 197 -24.15 -8.75 -7.05
CA ILE A 197 -24.33 -8.65 -5.60
C ILE A 197 -25.79 -8.31 -5.34
N GLY A 198 -26.44 -9.06 -4.46
CA GLY A 198 -27.83 -8.85 -4.09
C GLY A 198 -28.03 -7.60 -3.24
N LYS A 199 -29.30 -7.16 -3.15
CA LYS A 199 -29.69 -6.07 -2.26
C LYS A 199 -29.39 -6.40 -0.79
N GLY A 200 -28.60 -5.55 -0.14
CA GLY A 200 -28.20 -5.68 1.26
C GLY A 200 -27.05 -6.66 1.49
N GLU A 201 -26.50 -7.26 0.42
CA GLU A 201 -25.39 -8.19 0.52
C GLU A 201 -24.04 -7.46 0.65
N VAL A 202 -23.04 -8.19 1.14
CA VAL A 202 -21.67 -7.71 1.30
C VAL A 202 -21.00 -7.69 -0.07
N ASP A 203 -20.59 -6.50 -0.51
CA ASP A 203 -19.80 -6.29 -1.73
C ASP A 203 -18.29 -6.36 -1.42
N ARG A 204 -17.86 -5.84 -0.27
CA ARG A 204 -16.45 -5.84 0.15
C ARG A 204 -16.30 -6.34 1.57
N LYS A 205 -15.28 -7.15 1.83
CA LYS A 205 -14.93 -7.65 3.17
C LYS A 205 -13.42 -7.87 3.35
N VAL A 206 -12.63 -6.81 3.14
CA VAL A 206 -11.17 -6.91 3.18
C VAL A 206 -10.64 -6.94 4.61
N LYS A 207 -9.76 -7.89 4.95
CA LYS A 207 -9.03 -7.95 6.23
C LYS A 207 -7.96 -6.86 6.32
N GLY A 208 -8.40 -5.62 6.51
CA GLY A 208 -7.59 -4.41 6.45
C GLY A 208 -6.32 -4.46 7.31
N LEU A 209 -6.50 -4.73 8.61
CA LEU A 209 -5.40 -4.76 9.57
C LEU A 209 -4.34 -5.80 9.21
N ASN A 210 -4.75 -6.98 8.72
CA ASN A 210 -3.80 -8.04 8.35
C ASN A 210 -2.95 -7.60 7.16
N LEU A 211 -3.57 -7.08 6.10
CA LEU A 211 -2.84 -6.59 4.93
C LEU A 211 -1.93 -5.40 5.28
N CYS A 212 -2.41 -4.50 6.13
CA CYS A 212 -1.63 -3.35 6.57
C CYS A 212 -0.45 -3.75 7.46
N ARG A 213 -0.63 -4.69 8.40
CA ARG A 213 0.45 -5.15 9.27
C ARG A 213 1.60 -5.74 8.47
N THR A 214 1.34 -6.57 7.47
CA THR A 214 2.40 -7.11 6.60
C THR A 214 3.30 -6.02 6.02
N PHE A 215 2.72 -4.93 5.52
CA PHE A 215 3.51 -3.80 5.00
C PHE A 215 4.14 -2.95 6.09
N TYR A 216 3.41 -2.71 7.18
CA TYR A 216 3.85 -1.86 8.27
C TYR A 216 5.03 -2.47 9.06
N ASP A 217 5.01 -3.78 9.27
CA ASP A 217 6.11 -4.52 9.88
C ASP A 217 7.36 -4.42 8.98
N PHE A 218 7.22 -4.63 7.66
CA PHE A 218 8.31 -4.37 6.70
C PHE A 218 8.82 -2.92 6.77
N LEU A 219 7.92 -1.94 6.85
CA LEU A 219 8.28 -0.53 6.94
C LEU A 219 9.12 -0.25 8.19
N VAL A 220 8.71 -0.76 9.35
CA VAL A 220 9.35 -0.48 10.64
C VAL A 220 10.64 -1.29 10.81
N ASP A 221 10.58 -2.61 10.61
CA ASP A 221 11.69 -3.50 10.92
C ASP A 221 12.79 -3.44 9.86
N THR A 222 12.39 -3.28 8.60
CA THR A 222 13.29 -3.47 7.46
C THR A 222 13.65 -2.15 6.82
N LEU A 223 12.66 -1.32 6.45
CA LEU A 223 12.95 -0.04 5.83
C LEU A 223 13.58 0.94 6.83
N PHE A 224 12.97 1.15 8.01
CA PHE A 224 13.57 2.03 9.03
C PHE A 224 14.77 1.38 9.71
N GLY A 225 14.77 0.05 9.84
CA GLY A 225 15.95 -0.70 10.26
C GLY A 225 17.17 -0.48 9.35
N ALA A 226 16.98 -0.23 8.04
CA ALA A 226 18.07 0.07 7.12
C ALA A 226 18.84 1.35 7.50
N ILE A 227 18.19 2.33 8.12
CA ILE A 227 18.79 3.55 8.68
C ILE A 227 19.05 3.47 10.18
N SER A 228 19.02 2.26 10.75
CA SER A 228 19.24 1.99 12.19
C SER A 228 18.23 2.70 13.10
N ILE A 229 17.01 2.92 12.61
CA ILE A 229 15.91 3.48 13.39
C ILE A 229 14.99 2.33 13.80
N LYS A 230 14.72 2.24 15.09
CA LYS A 230 13.83 1.23 15.68
C LYS A 230 12.91 1.90 16.69
N PRO A 231 11.66 1.42 16.84
CA PRO A 231 10.78 1.93 17.88
C PRO A 231 11.35 1.61 19.27
N ILE A 232 11.23 2.56 20.18
CA ILE A 232 11.54 2.40 21.61
C ILE A 232 10.31 1.96 22.41
N GLY A 233 9.13 2.02 21.81
CA GLY A 233 7.87 1.57 22.39
C GLY A 233 6.77 1.47 21.35
N GLU A 234 5.91 0.49 21.53
CA GLU A 234 4.73 0.24 20.71
C GLU A 234 3.48 0.31 21.60
N GLN A 235 2.41 0.89 21.09
CA GLN A 235 1.09 0.88 21.71
C GLN A 235 0.03 0.54 20.67
N THR A 236 -0.96 -0.26 21.06
CA THR A 236 -2.11 -0.56 20.23
C THR A 236 -3.36 0.01 20.89
N ARG A 237 -4.19 0.71 20.11
CA ARG A 237 -5.51 1.17 20.52
C ARG A 237 -6.56 0.64 19.55
N SER A 238 -7.64 0.09 20.09
CA SER A 238 -8.84 -0.26 19.33
C SER A 238 -10.01 0.61 19.75
N THR A 239 -10.83 1.03 18.78
CA THR A 239 -12.14 1.66 19.00
C THR A 239 -13.17 1.04 18.05
N THR A 240 -14.45 1.36 18.21
CA THR A 240 -15.49 0.93 17.26
C THR A 240 -15.13 1.38 15.84
N GLY A 241 -15.16 0.44 14.90
CA GLY A 241 -14.91 0.67 13.48
C GLY A 241 -16.16 1.10 12.71
N LEU A 242 -16.00 1.25 11.40
CA LEU A 242 -17.05 1.65 10.48
C LEU A 242 -17.38 0.52 9.50
N VAL A 243 -18.67 0.43 9.15
CA VAL A 243 -19.13 -0.30 7.95
C VAL A 243 -19.71 0.70 6.98
N SER A 244 -19.54 0.45 5.69
CA SER A 244 -19.98 1.34 4.62
C SER A 244 -21.11 0.74 3.79
N TYR A 245 -21.92 1.61 3.21
CA TYR A 245 -23.06 1.25 2.37
C TYR A 245 -22.95 2.00 1.05
N GLN A 246 -22.94 1.26 -0.06
CA GLN A 246 -22.93 1.82 -1.40
C GLN A 246 -24.36 2.13 -1.84
N ARG A 247 -24.60 3.39 -2.19
CA ARG A 247 -25.86 3.87 -2.76
C ARG A 247 -25.93 3.63 -4.26
N LYS A 248 -27.15 3.69 -4.80
CA LYS A 248 -27.42 3.57 -6.25
C LYS A 248 -26.69 4.60 -7.12
N ASP A 249 -26.42 5.79 -6.58
CA ASP A 249 -25.68 6.85 -7.28
C ASP A 249 -24.16 6.66 -7.22
N GLY A 250 -23.68 5.56 -6.63
CA GLY A 250 -22.27 5.25 -6.44
C GLY A 250 -21.63 5.96 -5.25
N SER A 251 -22.38 6.79 -4.50
CA SER A 251 -21.89 7.40 -3.28
C SER A 251 -21.91 6.42 -2.10
N TYR A 252 -21.16 6.76 -1.05
CA TYR A 252 -21.06 5.94 0.15
C TYR A 252 -21.49 6.73 1.38
N TRP A 253 -22.05 6.01 2.35
CA TRP A 253 -22.15 6.49 3.73
C TRP A 253 -21.68 5.40 4.68
N SER A 254 -21.29 5.79 5.89
CA SER A 254 -20.74 4.88 6.88
C SER A 254 -21.42 5.08 8.23
N GLN A 255 -21.43 4.02 9.04
CA GLN A 255 -21.84 4.07 10.44
C GLN A 255 -20.92 3.23 11.31
N CYS A 256 -20.86 3.59 12.59
CA CYS A 256 -20.17 2.79 13.60
C CYS A 256 -20.81 1.40 13.72
N SER A 257 -19.98 0.38 13.89
CA SER A 257 -20.42 -1.00 14.08
C SER A 257 -19.49 -1.73 15.03
N ASP A 258 -20.05 -2.37 16.05
CA ASP A 258 -19.29 -3.17 17.02
C ASP A 258 -18.76 -4.49 16.41
N SER A 259 -19.17 -4.83 15.19
CA SER A 259 -18.66 -6.00 14.45
C SER A 259 -17.25 -5.79 13.86
N VAL A 260 -16.75 -4.55 13.88
CA VAL A 260 -15.47 -4.17 13.30
C VAL A 260 -14.76 -3.23 14.27
N GLU A 261 -13.45 -3.36 14.40
CA GLU A 261 -12.64 -2.44 15.21
C GLU A 261 -11.79 -1.56 14.30
N LYS A 262 -11.76 -0.25 14.57
CA LYS A 262 -10.69 0.63 14.09
C LYS A 262 -9.48 0.40 14.98
N VAL A 263 -8.33 0.16 14.38
CA VAL A 263 -7.08 -0.14 15.09
C VAL A 263 -6.02 0.90 14.72
N GLU A 264 -5.37 1.43 15.75
CA GLU A 264 -4.25 2.36 15.67
C GLU A 264 -3.03 1.68 16.33
N LEU A 265 -2.00 1.36 15.52
CA LEU A 265 -0.71 0.85 16.01
C LEU A 265 0.28 2.01 16.03
N TYR A 266 0.68 2.42 17.22
CA TYR A 266 1.53 3.58 17.46
C TYR A 266 2.94 3.14 17.83
N ASN A 267 3.91 3.52 17.01
CA ASN A 267 5.34 3.33 17.27
C ASN A 267 6.00 4.66 17.62
N CYS A 268 6.69 4.68 18.76
CA CYS A 268 7.47 5.81 19.25
C CYS A 268 8.95 5.56 19.01
N TYR A 269 9.69 6.53 18.47
CA TYR A 269 11.13 6.38 18.17
C TYR A 269 12.02 7.26 19.05
N MET A 270 11.43 8.22 19.76
CA MET A 270 12.14 9.16 20.63
C MET A 270 11.38 9.32 21.94
N MET A 271 12.09 9.28 23.07
CA MET A 271 11.47 9.55 24.36
C MET A 271 10.93 10.97 24.35
N GLY A 272 9.61 11.11 24.42
CA GLY A 272 8.98 12.40 24.66
C GLY A 272 9.49 12.93 25.99
N GLY A 273 10.32 13.98 25.95
CA GLY A 273 10.41 14.89 27.08
C GLY A 273 9.03 15.47 27.27
N SER A 274 8.29 14.93 28.23
CA SER A 274 7.07 15.50 28.77
C SER A 274 7.27 17.00 28.93
N LYS A 275 6.50 17.79 28.19
CA LYS A 275 6.18 19.16 28.59
C LYS A 275 4.82 19.14 29.25
#